data_AF-A0A183GF31-F1
#
_entry.id   AF-A0A183GF31-F1
#
_cell.length_a   1.000
_cell.length_b   1.000
_cell.length_c   1.000
_cell.angle_alpha   90.00
_cell.angle_beta   90.00
_cell.angle_gamma   90.00
#
_symmetry.space_group_name_H-M   'P 1'
#
loop_
_entity.id
_entity.type
_entity.pdbx_description
1 polymer ?
#
loop_
_entity_poly.entity_id
_entity_poly.type
_entity_poly.pdbx_seq_one_letter_code
_entity_poly.pdbx_strand_id
1 'polypeptide(L)'
;LHPGGDKILLAAGGAVDPYWNLYAQHKTEEVLEILEEYRIGSIDLKDMEHVKSVDSADPYSTDPERHPALVVNQQRPFNAETPPALVMDQFRTPNELFFVRNHMPVPKVPY
;
A
#
# COMPACT_ATOMS: atom_id res chain seq x y z
N LEU A 1 -5.61 17.60 12.34
CA LEU A 1 -4.18 17.30 12.08
C LEU A 1 -4.10 15.87 11.56
N HIS A 2 -3.54 15.63 10.39
CA HIS A 2 -3.46 14.29 9.78
C HIS A 2 -2.09 13.63 10.05
N PRO A 3 -2.03 12.34 10.46
CA PRO A 3 -0.76 11.61 10.54
C PRO A 3 -0.03 11.58 9.20
N GLY A 4 1.21 12.09 9.14
CA GLY A 4 1.93 12.25 7.87
C GLY A 4 1.76 13.62 7.20
N GLY A 5 1.13 14.58 7.90
CA GLY A 5 1.14 16.00 7.55
C GLY A 5 0.39 16.32 6.25
N ASP A 6 0.99 17.18 5.43
CA ASP A 6 0.36 17.79 4.26
C ASP A 6 0.07 16.82 3.11
N LYS A 7 0.47 15.56 3.22
CA LYS A 7 0.17 14.53 2.21
C LYS A 7 -1.33 14.35 1.96
N ILE A 8 -2.17 14.64 2.96
CA ILE A 8 -3.64 14.61 2.80
C ILE A 8 -4.13 15.56 1.69
N LEU A 9 -3.41 16.66 1.45
CA LEU A 9 -3.76 17.65 0.43
C LEU A 9 -3.58 17.13 -1.00
N LEU A 10 -2.89 16.01 -1.20
CA LEU A 10 -2.77 15.39 -2.52
C LEU A 10 -4.13 14.96 -3.09
N ALA A 11 -5.09 14.62 -2.23
CA ALA A 11 -6.44 14.21 -2.64
C ALA A 11 -7.42 15.38 -2.79
N ALA A 12 -6.97 16.64 -2.60
CA ALA A 12 -7.86 17.80 -2.62
C ALA A 12 -8.58 17.95 -3.98
N GLY A 13 -9.92 17.99 -3.95
CA GLY A 13 -10.75 18.13 -5.14
C GLY A 13 -10.90 16.85 -5.98
N GLY A 14 -10.43 15.71 -5.50
CA GLY A 14 -10.51 14.42 -6.20
C GLY A 14 -10.91 13.26 -5.29
N ALA A 15 -10.95 12.06 -5.88
CA ALA A 15 -11.23 10.82 -5.16
C ALA A 15 -10.03 10.39 -4.31
N VAL A 16 -10.30 9.79 -3.15
CA VAL A 16 -9.26 9.30 -2.21
C VAL A 16 -8.78 7.89 -2.53
N ASP A 17 -9.55 7.12 -3.30
CA ASP A 17 -9.32 5.71 -3.65
C ASP A 17 -7.88 5.38 -4.10
N PRO A 18 -7.24 6.15 -4.99
CA PRO A 18 -5.89 5.83 -5.46
C PRO A 18 -4.85 5.89 -4.34
N TYR A 19 -5.02 6.83 -3.41
CA TYR A 19 -4.13 6.99 -2.27
C TYR A 19 -4.37 5.90 -1.23
N TRP A 20 -5.61 5.44 -1.05
CA TRP A 20 -5.90 4.30 -0.17
C TRP A 20 -5.42 2.96 -0.71
N ASN A 21 -5.30 2.82 -2.03
CA ASN A 21 -4.66 1.65 -2.63
C ASN A 21 -3.16 1.61 -2.33
N LEU A 22 -2.52 2.78 -2.18
CA LEU A 22 -1.11 2.89 -1.80
C LEU A 22 -0.92 2.81 -0.27
N TYR A 23 -1.84 3.40 0.48
CA TYR A 23 -1.81 3.50 1.94
C TYR A 23 -3.01 2.78 2.52
N ALA A 24 -2.98 1.44 2.45
CA ALA A 24 -4.09 0.59 2.90
C ALA A 24 -4.41 0.73 4.39
N GLN A 25 -3.56 1.38 5.18
CA GLN A 25 -3.80 1.68 6.60
C GLN A 25 -5.07 2.54 6.83
N HIS A 26 -5.53 3.25 5.81
CA HIS A 26 -6.78 4.02 5.89
C HIS A 26 -8.04 3.16 5.75
N LYS A 27 -7.92 1.89 5.32
CA LYS A 27 -9.05 0.96 5.14
C LYS A 27 -9.35 0.22 6.45
N THR A 28 -9.51 0.95 7.53
CA THR A 28 -9.86 0.43 8.86
C THR A 28 -11.16 1.09 9.34
N GLU A 29 -11.94 0.38 10.15
CA GLU A 29 -13.22 0.90 10.65
C GLU A 29 -13.04 2.24 11.39
N GLU A 30 -12.03 2.33 12.25
CA GLU A 30 -11.70 3.56 13.00
C GLU A 30 -11.47 4.76 12.07
N VAL A 31 -10.74 4.58 10.96
CA VAL A 31 -10.49 5.67 10.00
C VAL A 31 -11.77 6.02 9.24
N LEU A 32 -12.59 5.03 8.90
CA LEU A 32 -13.88 5.25 8.23
C LEU A 32 -14.88 5.99 9.14
N GLU A 33 -14.91 5.66 10.43
CA GLU A 33 -15.71 6.37 11.44
C GLU A 33 -15.29 7.84 11.54
N ILE A 34 -13.98 8.12 11.62
CA ILE A 34 -13.46 9.50 11.61
C ILE A 34 -13.89 10.24 10.34
N LEU A 35 -13.86 9.60 9.17
CA LEU A 35 -14.21 10.25 7.90
C LEU A 35 -15.70 10.58 7.79
N GLU A 36 -16.57 9.74 8.35
CA GLU A 36 -18.02 9.98 8.32
C GLU A 36 -18.39 11.26 9.07
N GLU A 37 -17.63 11.65 10.11
CA GLU A 37 -17.79 12.94 10.80
C GLU A 37 -17.62 14.16 9.87
N TYR A 38 -16.89 14.01 8.76
CA TYR A 38 -16.62 15.08 7.78
C TYR A 38 -17.47 14.97 6.52
N ARG A 39 -18.43 14.04 6.45
CA ARG A 39 -19.29 13.87 5.29
C ARG A 39 -20.26 15.05 5.15
N ILE A 40 -20.22 15.71 3.98
CA ILE A 40 -21.09 16.85 3.66
C ILE A 40 -22.17 16.54 2.61
N GLY A 41 -22.19 15.33 2.06
CA GLY A 41 -23.15 14.97 1.01
C GLY A 41 -22.84 13.64 0.33
N SER A 42 -23.43 13.44 -0.85
CA SER A 42 -23.18 12.28 -1.72
C SER A 42 -23.28 12.74 -3.17
N ILE A 43 -22.49 12.13 -4.04
CA ILE A 43 -22.47 12.44 -5.47
C ILE A 43 -23.70 11.79 -6.12
N ASP A 44 -24.43 12.53 -6.97
CA ASP A 44 -25.49 11.94 -7.79
C ASP A 44 -24.85 11.03 -8.85
N LEU A 45 -25.36 9.82 -9.02
CA LEU A 45 -24.85 8.85 -9.99
C LEU A 45 -24.86 9.40 -11.42
N LYS A 46 -25.76 10.32 -11.75
CA LYS A 46 -25.81 10.98 -13.07
C LYS A 46 -24.61 11.87 -13.32
N ASP A 47 -24.02 12.45 -12.28
CA ASP A 47 -22.85 13.32 -12.37
C ASP A 47 -21.54 12.52 -12.46
N MET A 48 -21.58 11.21 -12.20
CA MET A 48 -20.40 10.33 -12.24
C MET A 48 -19.92 10.01 -13.67
N GLU A 49 -20.75 10.14 -14.70
CA GLU A 49 -20.37 9.84 -16.09
C GLU A 49 -19.22 10.73 -16.61
N HIS A 50 -19.02 11.90 -16.00
CA HIS A 50 -17.96 12.85 -16.37
C HIS A 50 -16.72 12.77 -15.48
N VAL A 51 -16.73 11.95 -14.43
CA VAL A 51 -15.57 11.78 -13.56
C VAL A 51 -14.59 10.87 -14.29
N LYS A 52 -13.40 11.39 -14.63
CA LYS A 52 -12.31 10.57 -15.17
C LYS A 52 -12.08 9.41 -14.21
N SER A 53 -12.21 8.18 -14.71
CA SER A 53 -11.84 6.98 -13.97
C SER A 53 -10.42 7.16 -13.45
N VAL A 54 -10.26 7.26 -12.14
CA VAL A 54 -8.92 7.28 -11.56
C VAL A 54 -8.38 5.85 -11.64
N ASP A 55 -7.12 5.72 -12.07
CA ASP A 55 -6.48 4.42 -12.19
C ASP A 55 -6.53 3.71 -10.84
N SER A 56 -7.36 2.67 -10.76
CA SER A 56 -7.58 1.85 -9.58
C SER A 56 -6.67 0.64 -9.56
N ALA A 57 -5.71 0.56 -10.49
CA ALA A 57 -4.72 -0.50 -10.53
C ALA A 57 -4.01 -0.62 -9.18
N ASP A 58 -3.84 -1.87 -8.76
CA ASP A 58 -3.11 -2.21 -7.56
C ASP A 58 -1.65 -1.75 -7.70
N PRO A 59 -1.18 -0.78 -6.90
CA PRO A 59 0.16 -0.21 -7.07
C PRO A 59 1.27 -1.23 -6.79
N TYR A 60 0.95 -2.37 -6.17
CA TYR A 60 1.86 -3.47 -5.90
C TYR A 60 1.78 -4.58 -6.97
N SER A 61 1.01 -4.40 -8.06
CA SER A 61 0.80 -5.45 -9.06
C SER A 61 2.07 -5.89 -9.79
N THR A 62 3.10 -5.04 -9.78
CA THR A 62 4.41 -5.32 -10.38
C THR A 62 5.49 -5.65 -9.33
N ASP A 63 5.12 -5.82 -8.06
CA ASP A 63 6.08 -6.28 -7.05
C ASP A 63 6.62 -7.66 -7.47
N PRO A 64 7.94 -7.88 -7.35
CA PRO A 64 8.55 -9.14 -7.76
C PRO A 64 8.13 -10.30 -6.85
N GLU A 65 8.12 -11.51 -7.40
CA GLU A 65 7.93 -12.72 -6.61
C GLU A 65 9.05 -12.90 -5.57
N ARG A 66 8.70 -13.52 -4.45
CA ARG A 66 9.57 -13.70 -3.28
C ARG A 66 9.58 -15.16 -2.87
N HIS A 67 10.68 -15.57 -2.25
CA HIS A 67 10.87 -16.96 -1.85
C HIS A 67 9.80 -17.38 -0.82
N PRO A 68 9.10 -18.51 -1.03
CA PRO A 68 7.95 -18.89 -0.19
C PRO A 68 8.33 -19.28 1.24
N ALA A 69 9.61 -19.56 1.50
CA ALA A 69 10.08 -19.84 2.86
C ALA A 69 10.20 -18.59 3.74
N LEU A 70 10.15 -17.37 3.18
CA LEU A 70 10.21 -16.15 4.00
C LEU A 70 9.03 -16.09 4.96
N VAL A 71 9.29 -15.64 6.19
CA VAL A 71 8.22 -15.34 7.15
C VAL A 71 7.65 -13.97 6.80
N VAL A 72 6.48 -13.95 6.16
CA VAL A 72 5.84 -12.72 5.68
C VAL A 72 5.06 -12.06 6.82
N ASN A 73 5.54 -10.89 7.24
CA ASN A 73 4.90 -10.09 8.28
C ASN A 73 3.88 -9.10 7.70
N GLN A 74 4.12 -8.60 6.48
CA GLN A 74 3.20 -7.74 5.73
C GLN A 74 3.33 -8.02 4.24
N GLN A 75 2.22 -8.22 3.52
CA GLN A 75 2.25 -8.51 2.09
C GLN A 75 2.36 -7.24 1.23
N ARG A 76 1.70 -6.13 1.64
CA ARG A 76 1.62 -4.87 0.89
C ARG A 76 1.70 -3.67 1.84
N PRO A 77 2.84 -2.96 1.89
CA PRO A 77 4.11 -3.25 1.21
C PRO A 77 4.77 -4.54 1.73
N PHE A 78 5.52 -5.24 0.87
CA PHE A 78 6.14 -6.51 1.23
C PHE A 78 7.23 -6.33 2.31
N ASN A 79 7.01 -6.96 3.47
CA ASN A 79 7.97 -7.03 4.57
C ASN A 79 8.03 -8.47 5.10
N ALA A 80 9.21 -9.06 5.05
CA ALA A 80 9.41 -10.45 5.43
C ALA A 80 10.84 -10.68 5.97
N GLU A 81 10.99 -11.67 6.82
CA GLU A 81 12.25 -12.05 7.44
C GLU A 81 12.68 -13.47 7.08
N THR A 82 13.99 -13.73 7.16
CA THR A 82 14.54 -15.08 7.06
C THR A 82 14.01 -15.95 8.21
N PRO A 83 13.55 -17.19 7.97
CA PRO A 83 13.17 -18.08 9.05
C PRO A 83 14.28 -18.22 10.10
N PRO A 84 13.97 -18.18 11.41
CA PRO A 84 14.98 -18.35 12.46
C PRO A 84 15.78 -19.65 12.34
N ALA A 85 15.14 -20.70 11.82
CA ALA A 85 15.79 -21.99 11.58
C ALA A 85 16.87 -21.96 10.48
N LEU A 86 16.84 -20.96 9.59
CA LEU A 86 17.76 -20.84 8.44
C LEU A 86 18.73 -19.65 8.57
N VAL A 87 18.48 -18.72 9.49
CA VAL A 87 19.22 -17.45 9.58
C VAL A 87 20.71 -17.62 9.91
N MET A 88 21.08 -18.72 10.58
CA MET A 88 22.46 -19.02 10.97
C MET A 88 23.12 -20.12 10.12
N ASP A 89 22.44 -20.66 9.11
CA ASP A 89 22.95 -21.80 8.32
C ASP A 89 24.15 -21.42 7.45
N GLN A 90 24.20 -20.18 6.98
CA GLN A 90 25.29 -19.67 6.15
C GLN A 90 25.76 -18.31 6.66
N PHE A 91 27.08 -18.09 6.62
CA PHE A 91 27.65 -16.78 6.97
C PHE A 91 27.13 -15.66 6.06
N ARG A 92 26.80 -15.96 4.80
CA ARG A 92 26.13 -15.05 3.87
C ARG A 92 24.73 -15.59 3.59
N THR A 93 23.70 -14.91 4.06
CA THR A 93 22.31 -15.27 3.75
C THR A 93 22.10 -15.21 2.22
N PRO A 94 21.56 -16.28 1.59
CA PRO A 94 21.20 -16.23 0.18
C PRO A 94 20.26 -15.07 -0.13
N ASN A 95 20.40 -14.44 -1.30
CA ASN A 95 19.64 -13.24 -1.68
C ASN A 95 18.12 -13.46 -1.63
N GLU A 96 17.68 -14.67 -1.99
CA GLU A 96 16.29 -15.09 -1.99
C GLU A 96 15.69 -15.17 -0.57
N LEU A 97 16.54 -15.34 0.45
CA LEU A 97 16.17 -15.45 1.86
C LEU A 97 16.54 -14.21 2.68
N PHE A 98 17.24 -13.25 2.09
CA PHE A 98 17.66 -12.03 2.78
C PHE A 98 16.42 -11.22 3.22
N PHE A 99 16.47 -10.60 4.40
CA PHE A 99 15.34 -9.85 4.93
C PHE A 99 14.89 -8.74 3.95
N VAL A 100 13.59 -8.53 3.82
CA VAL A 100 13.03 -7.49 2.95
C VAL A 100 12.18 -6.54 3.79
N ARG A 101 12.48 -5.24 3.70
CA ARG A 101 11.66 -4.18 4.31
C ARG A 101 11.31 -3.12 3.27
N ASN A 102 10.09 -3.16 2.76
CA ASN A 102 9.55 -2.13 1.88
C ASN A 102 8.58 -1.19 2.61
N HIS A 103 8.69 0.10 2.33
CA HIS A 103 7.72 1.11 2.76
C HIS A 103 6.66 1.41 1.68
N MET A 104 6.98 1.12 0.42
CA MET A 104 6.21 1.47 -0.79
C MET A 104 6.36 0.34 -1.82
N PRO A 105 5.58 0.32 -2.92
CA PRO A 105 5.78 -0.63 -4.01
C PRO A 105 7.19 -0.60 -4.57
N VAL A 106 7.66 -1.75 -5.09
CA VAL A 106 9.00 -1.86 -5.67
C VAL A 106 9.02 -1.14 -7.03
N PRO A 107 9.94 -0.17 -7.25
CA PRO A 107 10.01 0.52 -8.54
C PRO A 107 10.37 -0.42 -9.69
N LYS A 108 9.65 -0.32 -10.81
CA LYS A 108 10.02 -0.95 -12.07
C LYS A 108 10.95 -0.02 -12.85
N VAL A 109 12.25 -0.30 -12.79
CA VAL A 109 13.27 0.49 -13.50
C VAL A 109 13.50 -0.11 -14.89
N PRO A 110 13.39 0.67 -15.99
CA PRO A 110 13.75 0.18 -17.33
C PRO A 110 15.26 -0.05 -17.43
N TYR A 111 15.64 -1.13 -18.13
CA TYR A 111 17.03 -1.42 -18.50
C TYR A 111 17.48 -0.59 -19.70
#